data_AF-A0AAV3IWC8-F1
#
_entry.id   AF-A0AAV3IWC8-F1
#
_cell.length_a   1.000
_cell.length_b   1.000
_cell.length_c   1.000
_cell.angle_alpha   90.00
_cell.angle_beta   90.00
_cell.angle_gamma   90.00
#
_symmetry.space_group_name_H-M   'P 1'
#
loop_
_entity.id
_entity.type
_entity.pdbx_description
1 polymer ?
#
loop_
_entity_poly.entity_id
_entity_poly.type
_entity_poly.pdbx_seq_one_letter_code
_entity_poly.pdbx_strand_id
1 'polypeptide(L)'
;MNKQDKKKLTKHIELNQHMTEISMFGRTAVVDVVPSDRLIDLIDELASPVKVPKFVGELLDYYRNSTDVDLLALLICFKDWYFRKDKLSENEEAIDWLVRHPEKFMKAWLDGYEVEEEPKWVVKIEDNGSAYFVDFFDELQPHLVYGLSGEVMRFDSEDKANAIVTLIECGTVEKV
;
A
#
# COMPACT_ATOMS: atom_id res chain seq x y z
N MET A 1 -3.17 -7.93 -14.75
CA MET A 1 -3.16 -8.25 -16.20
C MET A 1 -1.72 -8.16 -16.73
N ASN A 2 -1.24 -9.14 -17.50
CA ASN A 2 0.17 -9.11 -17.97
C ASN A 2 0.37 -8.05 -19.07
N LYS A 3 1.63 -7.65 -19.31
CA LYS A 3 2.00 -6.56 -20.24
C LYS A 3 1.60 -6.86 -21.70
N GLN A 4 1.47 -8.13 -22.06
CA GLN A 4 1.12 -8.58 -23.40
C GLN A 4 -0.41 -8.52 -23.63
N ASP A 5 -1.20 -8.82 -22.61
CA ASP A 5 -2.66 -8.73 -22.64
C ASP A 5 -3.12 -7.27 -22.66
N LYS A 6 -2.44 -6.38 -21.91
CA LYS A 6 -2.65 -4.92 -22.02
C LYS A 6 -2.50 -4.43 -23.45
N LYS A 7 -1.38 -4.78 -24.11
CA LYS A 7 -1.10 -4.34 -25.50
C LYS A 7 -2.11 -4.87 -26.52
N LYS A 8 -2.65 -6.08 -26.32
CA LYS A 8 -3.70 -6.64 -27.17
C LYS A 8 -5.03 -5.93 -26.97
N LEU A 9 -5.41 -5.64 -25.72
CA LEU A 9 -6.63 -4.87 -25.43
C LEU A 9 -6.55 -3.47 -26.01
N THR A 10 -5.46 -2.72 -25.78
CA THR A 10 -5.29 -1.36 -26.31
C THR A 10 -5.48 -1.32 -27.83
N LYS A 11 -4.87 -2.24 -28.57
CA LYS A 11 -5.01 -2.32 -30.03
C LYS A 11 -6.43 -2.66 -30.49
N HIS A 12 -7.13 -3.55 -29.77
CA HIS A 12 -8.51 -3.92 -30.10
C HIS A 12 -9.51 -2.80 -29.82
N ILE A 13 -9.17 -1.97 -28.82
CA ILE A 13 -9.96 -0.84 -28.39
C ILE A 13 -9.73 0.39 -29.31
N GLU A 14 -8.49 0.68 -29.74
CA GLU A 14 -8.17 1.73 -30.74
C GLU A 14 -8.92 1.51 -32.06
N LEU A 15 -9.13 0.26 -32.47
CA LEU A 15 -9.89 -0.09 -33.67
C LEU A 15 -11.38 0.31 -33.59
N ASN A 16 -11.91 0.51 -32.38
CA ASN A 16 -13.31 0.83 -32.12
C ASN A 16 -13.55 2.33 -31.84
N GLN A 17 -12.54 3.21 -31.98
CA GLN A 17 -12.57 4.63 -31.57
C GLN A 17 -13.26 5.62 -32.53
N HIS A 18 -14.10 5.18 -33.46
CA HIS A 18 -14.87 6.13 -34.28
C HIS A 18 -16.32 6.23 -33.77
N MET A 19 -16.73 7.44 -33.35
CA MET A 19 -18.15 7.84 -33.33
C MET A 19 -18.72 7.51 -34.71
N THR A 20 -19.46 6.41 -34.80
CA THR A 20 -19.95 5.92 -36.08
C THR A 20 -21.44 6.23 -36.14
N GLU A 21 -21.83 7.13 -37.04
CA GLU A 21 -23.21 7.16 -37.52
C GLU A 21 -23.44 5.87 -38.31
N ILE A 22 -24.04 4.87 -37.66
CA ILE A 22 -24.41 3.64 -38.34
C ILE A 22 -25.74 3.91 -39.04
N SER A 23 -25.70 4.07 -40.36
CA SER A 23 -26.90 4.17 -41.20
C SER A 23 -27.25 2.79 -41.74
N MET A 24 -28.37 2.24 -41.26
CA MET A 24 -28.98 1.02 -41.84
C MET A 24 -30.45 1.31 -42.14
N PHE A 25 -30.86 1.05 -43.38
CA PHE A 25 -32.24 1.25 -43.85
C PHE A 25 -32.80 2.66 -43.57
N GLY A 26 -32.00 3.70 -43.78
CA GLY A 26 -32.43 5.10 -43.65
C GLY A 26 -32.65 5.59 -42.22
N ARG A 27 -32.20 4.83 -41.20
CA ARG A 27 -32.17 5.30 -39.81
C ARG A 27 -30.73 5.46 -39.35
N THR A 28 -30.43 6.62 -38.78
CA THR A 28 -29.14 6.92 -38.15
C THR A 28 -29.29 6.76 -36.64
N ALA A 29 -28.44 5.95 -36.02
CA ALA A 29 -28.31 5.85 -34.59
C ALA A 29 -27.00 6.49 -34.13
N VAL A 30 -27.07 7.33 -33.10
CA VAL A 30 -25.89 7.86 -32.40
C VAL A 30 -25.63 6.91 -31.23
N VAL A 31 -24.49 6.23 -31.26
CA VAL A 31 -24.06 5.30 -30.19
C VAL A 31 -23.05 6.04 -29.32
N ASP A 32 -23.26 6.01 -28.00
CA ASP A 32 -22.32 6.58 -27.03
C ASP A 32 -21.10 5.67 -26.92
N VAL A 33 -19.97 6.11 -27.48
CA VAL A 33 -18.72 5.35 -27.47
C VAL A 33 -17.88 5.82 -26.29
N VAL A 34 -17.75 4.97 -25.26
CA VAL A 34 -16.92 5.26 -24.10
C VAL A 34 -15.45 5.36 -24.52
N PRO A 35 -14.73 6.46 -24.22
CA PRO A 35 -13.33 6.59 -24.57
C PRO A 35 -12.47 5.47 -23.97
N SER A 36 -11.74 4.81 -24.84
CA SER A 36 -10.81 3.72 -24.59
C SER A 36 -9.82 3.95 -23.46
N ASP A 37 -9.26 5.15 -23.38
CA ASP A 37 -8.22 5.48 -22.42
C ASP A 37 -8.79 5.46 -21.00
N ARG A 38 -10.02 5.95 -20.84
CA ARG A 38 -10.75 5.89 -19.56
C ARG A 38 -11.05 4.45 -19.13
N LEU A 39 -11.32 3.54 -20.07
CA LEU A 39 -11.51 2.12 -19.76
C LEU A 39 -10.20 1.45 -19.36
N ILE A 40 -9.10 1.78 -20.02
CA ILE A 40 -7.76 1.27 -19.67
C ILE A 40 -7.35 1.78 -18.29
N ASP A 41 -7.55 3.06 -18.00
CA ASP A 41 -7.26 3.66 -16.69
C ASP A 41 -8.10 2.99 -15.59
N LEU A 42 -9.40 2.78 -15.82
CA LEU A 42 -10.28 2.07 -14.88
C LEU A 42 -9.85 0.61 -14.66
N ILE A 43 -9.41 -0.08 -15.72
CA ILE A 43 -8.90 -1.46 -15.63
C ILE A 43 -7.59 -1.49 -14.86
N ASP A 44 -6.70 -0.51 -15.06
CA ASP A 44 -5.43 -0.43 -14.36
C ASP A 44 -5.62 -0.07 -12.88
N GLU A 45 -6.58 0.79 -12.56
CA GLU A 45 -7.01 1.08 -11.18
C GLU A 45 -7.65 -0.15 -10.49
N LEU A 46 -8.44 -0.94 -11.22
CA LEU A 46 -9.01 -2.19 -10.73
C LEU A 46 -7.94 -3.28 -10.54
N ALA A 47 -6.92 -3.32 -11.42
CA ALA A 47 -5.88 -4.34 -11.44
C ALA A 47 -4.63 -3.97 -10.62
N SER A 48 -4.61 -2.82 -9.95
CA SER A 48 -3.46 -2.41 -9.14
C SER A 48 -3.33 -3.29 -7.89
N PRO A 49 -2.13 -3.85 -7.60
CA PRO A 49 -1.90 -4.67 -6.42
C PRO A 49 -2.14 -3.85 -5.14
N VAL A 50 -2.56 -4.53 -4.08
CA VAL A 50 -2.79 -3.87 -2.79
C VAL A 50 -1.45 -3.63 -2.12
N LYS A 51 -1.23 -2.40 -1.65
CA LYS A 51 -0.10 -2.04 -0.81
C LYS A 51 -0.31 -2.59 0.60
N VAL A 52 0.62 -3.43 1.06
CA VAL A 52 0.59 -4.04 2.40
C VAL A 52 1.92 -3.86 3.11
N PRO A 53 1.95 -3.73 4.44
CA PRO A 53 3.19 -3.70 5.19
C PRO A 53 4.03 -4.96 4.99
N LYS A 54 5.36 -4.86 5.12
CA LYS A 54 6.29 -5.97 4.91
C LYS A 54 6.00 -7.19 5.78
N PHE A 55 5.71 -7.01 7.06
CA PHE A 55 5.34 -8.11 7.97
C PHE A 55 4.05 -8.84 7.52
N VAL A 56 3.12 -8.14 6.86
CA VAL A 56 1.92 -8.75 6.26
C VAL A 56 2.28 -9.50 4.99
N GLY A 57 3.16 -8.93 4.16
CA GLY A 57 3.69 -9.60 2.97
C GLY A 57 4.40 -10.91 3.32
N GLU A 58 5.30 -10.88 4.30
CA GLU A 58 6.01 -12.08 4.78
C GLU A 58 5.03 -13.16 5.27
N LEU A 59 3.96 -12.76 5.99
CA LEU A 59 2.91 -13.68 6.43
C LEU A 59 2.08 -14.24 5.26
N LEU A 60 1.75 -13.39 4.27
CA LEU A 60 1.04 -13.78 3.05
C LEU A 60 1.84 -14.81 2.24
N ASP A 61 3.14 -14.57 2.07
CA ASP A 61 4.04 -15.50 1.38
C ASP A 61 4.21 -16.80 2.14
N TYR A 62 4.33 -16.73 3.47
CA TYR A 62 4.40 -17.92 4.33
C TYR A 62 3.16 -18.80 4.15
N TYR A 63 1.96 -18.22 4.24
CA TYR A 63 0.72 -18.98 4.08
C TYR A 63 0.48 -19.44 2.65
N ARG A 64 0.80 -18.64 1.64
CA ARG A 64 0.65 -19.02 0.23
C ARG A 64 1.58 -20.17 -0.17
N ASN A 65 2.77 -20.25 0.44
CA ASN A 65 3.71 -21.35 0.23
C ASN A 65 3.41 -22.59 1.08
N SER A 66 2.53 -22.47 2.08
CA SER A 66 2.10 -23.57 2.93
C SER A 66 1.00 -24.38 2.22
N THR A 67 1.13 -25.71 2.18
CA THR A 67 0.12 -26.60 1.56
C THR A 67 -1.16 -26.74 2.38
N ASP A 68 -1.10 -26.34 3.65
CA ASP A 68 -2.11 -26.67 4.65
C ASP A 68 -3.00 -25.48 5.02
N VAL A 69 -2.71 -24.28 4.49
CA VAL A 69 -3.41 -23.04 4.83
C VAL A 69 -3.97 -22.40 3.57
N ASP A 70 -5.28 -22.52 3.39
CA ASP A 70 -6.01 -21.80 2.36
C ASP A 70 -6.73 -20.55 2.92
N LEU A 71 -7.34 -19.77 2.04
CA LEU A 71 -8.07 -18.56 2.45
C LEU A 71 -9.21 -18.87 3.43
N LEU A 72 -9.86 -20.04 3.29
CA LEU A 72 -10.95 -20.44 4.16
C LEU A 72 -10.44 -20.69 5.59
N ALA A 73 -9.31 -21.38 5.74
CA ALA A 73 -8.64 -21.60 7.01
C ALA A 73 -8.30 -20.26 7.70
N LEU A 74 -7.77 -19.29 6.95
CA LEU A 74 -7.44 -17.96 7.48
C LEU A 74 -8.68 -17.18 7.94
N LEU A 75 -9.77 -17.21 7.16
CA LEU A 75 -11.02 -16.54 7.52
C LEU A 75 -11.68 -17.14 8.77
N ILE A 76 -11.53 -18.44 8.99
CA ILE A 76 -11.99 -19.09 10.24
C ILE A 76 -11.16 -18.57 11.41
N CYS A 77 -9.84 -18.46 11.25
CA CYS A 77 -8.94 -17.93 12.28
C CYS A 77 -9.14 -16.44 12.59
N PHE A 78 -9.66 -15.64 11.64
CA PHE A 78 -9.92 -14.22 11.87
C PHE A 78 -10.84 -13.96 13.06
N LYS A 79 -11.87 -14.79 13.27
CA LYS A 79 -12.73 -14.68 14.45
C LYS A 79 -11.91 -14.85 15.73
N ASP A 80 -11.06 -15.86 15.79
CA ASP A 80 -10.25 -16.15 16.98
C ASP A 80 -9.17 -15.09 17.21
N TRP A 81 -8.66 -14.49 16.14
CA TRP A 81 -7.73 -13.35 16.22
C TRP A 81 -8.42 -12.07 16.67
N TYR A 82 -9.62 -11.80 16.19
CA TYR A 82 -10.41 -10.62 16.55
C TYR A 82 -10.79 -10.58 18.03
N PHE A 83 -11.10 -11.75 18.61
CA PHE A 83 -11.52 -11.87 20.02
C PHE A 83 -10.37 -12.23 20.97
N ARG A 84 -9.15 -12.41 20.47
CA ARG A 84 -8.00 -12.74 21.31
C ARG A 84 -7.65 -11.57 22.23
N LYS A 85 -7.36 -11.89 23.49
CA LYS A 85 -6.92 -10.91 24.52
C LYS A 85 -5.44 -11.05 24.87
N ASP A 86 -4.83 -12.16 24.47
CA ASP A 86 -3.46 -12.56 24.74
C ASP A 86 -2.55 -12.32 23.52
N LYS A 87 -1.55 -11.48 23.73
CA LYS A 87 -0.60 -10.96 22.77
C LYS A 87 0.72 -11.74 22.90
N LEU A 88 0.74 -13.00 22.44
CA LEU A 88 1.79 -13.97 22.77
C LEU A 88 2.51 -14.62 21.57
N SER A 89 2.21 -14.22 20.32
CA SER A 89 2.76 -14.89 19.13
C SER A 89 3.60 -13.97 18.25
N GLU A 90 4.61 -14.54 17.58
CA GLU A 90 5.63 -13.90 16.73
C GLU A 90 5.12 -13.13 15.49
N ASN A 91 3.81 -12.96 15.31
CA ASN A 91 3.21 -12.24 14.18
C ASN A 91 2.07 -11.29 14.61
N GLU A 92 2.14 -10.77 15.84
CA GLU A 92 1.06 -9.97 16.41
C GLU A 92 0.74 -8.71 15.60
N GLU A 93 1.75 -8.02 15.08
CA GLU A 93 1.57 -6.82 14.25
C GLU A 93 0.84 -7.15 12.95
N ALA A 94 1.18 -8.29 12.33
CA ALA A 94 0.50 -8.79 11.15
C ALA A 94 -0.97 -9.09 11.46
N ILE A 95 -1.23 -9.80 12.55
CA ILE A 95 -2.59 -10.17 12.97
C ILE A 95 -3.43 -8.94 13.34
N ASP A 96 -2.86 -7.95 14.02
CA ASP A 96 -3.54 -6.70 14.37
C ASP A 96 -3.87 -5.88 13.11
N TRP A 97 -2.95 -5.81 12.14
CA TRP A 97 -3.21 -5.17 10.85
C TRP A 97 -4.31 -5.90 10.07
N LEU A 98 -4.27 -7.23 10.04
CA LEU A 98 -5.29 -8.07 9.39
C LEU A 98 -6.68 -7.82 9.94
N VAL A 99 -6.81 -7.77 11.27
CA VAL A 99 -8.07 -7.52 11.97
C VAL A 99 -8.62 -6.12 11.66
N ARG A 100 -7.75 -5.11 11.53
CA ARG A 100 -8.14 -3.74 11.18
C ARG A 100 -8.44 -3.55 9.69
N HIS A 101 -7.86 -4.38 8.82
CA HIS A 101 -7.95 -4.24 7.37
C HIS A 101 -8.30 -5.56 6.64
N PRO A 102 -9.40 -6.24 7.01
CA PRO A 102 -9.73 -7.55 6.44
C PRO A 102 -10.00 -7.50 4.93
N GLU A 103 -10.63 -6.44 4.44
CA GLU A 103 -10.91 -6.26 3.01
C GLU A 103 -9.63 -6.09 2.18
N LYS A 104 -8.65 -5.31 2.69
CA LYS A 104 -7.35 -5.14 2.04
C LYS A 104 -6.58 -6.44 2.01
N PHE A 105 -6.64 -7.22 3.09
CA PHE A 105 -6.02 -8.54 3.13
C PHE A 105 -6.63 -9.51 2.11
N MET A 106 -7.95 -9.61 2.06
CA MET A 106 -8.63 -10.49 1.09
C MET A 106 -8.28 -10.11 -0.34
N LYS A 107 -8.23 -8.79 -0.63
CA LYS A 107 -7.82 -8.29 -1.94
C LYS A 107 -6.34 -8.59 -2.23
N ALA A 108 -5.44 -8.40 -1.27
CA ALA A 108 -4.03 -8.79 -1.37
C ALA A 108 -3.83 -10.29 -1.63
N TRP A 109 -4.65 -11.14 -1.00
CA TRP A 109 -4.61 -12.58 -1.19
C TRP A 109 -5.05 -12.99 -2.60
N LEU A 110 -6.12 -12.39 -3.13
CA LEU A 110 -6.71 -12.74 -4.43
C LEU A 110 -5.97 -12.10 -5.62
N ASP A 111 -5.75 -10.79 -5.56
CA ASP A 111 -5.24 -10.00 -6.68
C ASP A 111 -3.71 -9.85 -6.65
N GLY A 112 -3.07 -10.28 -5.55
CA GLY A 112 -1.66 -10.05 -5.28
C GLY A 112 -1.43 -8.71 -4.59
N TYR A 113 -0.21 -8.54 -4.08
CA TYR A 113 0.14 -7.40 -3.24
C TYR A 113 1.53 -6.85 -3.61
N GLU A 114 1.74 -5.59 -3.23
CA GLU A 114 3.03 -4.92 -3.27
C GLU A 114 3.40 -4.57 -1.83
N VAL A 115 4.63 -4.90 -1.41
CA VAL A 115 5.12 -4.53 -0.08
C VAL A 115 5.34 -3.02 -0.07
N GLU A 116 4.70 -2.32 0.86
CA GLU A 116 5.00 -0.92 1.12
C GLU A 116 6.48 -0.80 1.48
N GLU A 117 7.19 0.13 0.85
CA GLU A 117 8.56 0.43 1.26
C GLU A 117 8.52 0.80 2.74
N GLU A 118 9.28 0.07 3.56
CA GLU A 118 9.42 0.42 4.97
C GLU A 118 9.80 1.90 5.07
N PRO A 119 9.23 2.65 6.02
CA PRO A 119 9.63 4.02 6.24
C PRO A 119 11.11 4.02 6.66
N LYS A 120 11.96 4.50 5.74
CA LYS A 120 13.43 4.48 5.87
C LYS A 120 13.99 5.84 6.25
N TRP A 121 13.19 6.88 6.29
CA TRP A 121 13.70 8.21 6.54
C TRP A 121 13.56 8.55 8.02
N VAL A 122 14.65 8.96 8.65
CA VAL A 122 14.68 9.42 10.03
C VAL A 122 15.26 10.83 10.08
N VAL A 123 14.86 11.61 11.06
CA VAL A 123 15.43 12.94 11.31
C VAL A 123 16.52 12.81 12.35
N LYS A 124 17.75 13.16 11.97
CA LYS A 124 18.95 13.11 12.80
C LYS A 124 19.42 14.51 13.15
N ILE A 125 19.75 14.72 14.40
CA ILE A 125 20.28 15.98 14.92
C ILE A 125 21.68 15.71 15.46
N GLU A 126 22.65 16.50 15.00
CA GLU A 126 24.01 16.45 15.52
C GLU A 126 24.13 17.36 16.75
N ASP A 127 23.87 16.79 17.93
CA ASP A 127 24.03 17.46 19.22
C ASP A 127 24.92 16.62 20.14
N ASN A 128 26.23 16.86 20.09
CA ASN A 128 27.26 16.14 20.88
C ASN A 128 27.16 14.59 20.80
N GLY A 129 26.56 14.08 19.71
CA GLY A 129 26.16 12.70 19.47
C GLY A 129 25.17 12.61 18.30
N SER A 130 24.74 11.40 17.92
CA SER A 130 23.65 11.20 16.94
C SER A 130 22.32 11.04 17.67
N ALA A 131 21.56 12.13 17.76
CA ALA A 131 20.20 12.13 18.29
C ALA A 131 19.18 11.99 17.15
N TYR A 132 18.04 11.36 17.41
CA TYR A 132 16.99 11.10 16.44
C TYR A 132 15.63 11.56 16.96
N PHE A 133 14.80 12.08 16.06
CA PHE A 133 13.45 12.56 16.37
C PHE A 133 12.48 11.41 16.65
N VAL A 134 11.64 11.57 17.67
CA VAL A 134 10.58 10.60 18.06
C VAL A 134 9.20 11.22 17.86
N ASP A 135 8.91 12.32 18.54
CA ASP A 135 7.63 13.01 18.47
C ASP A 135 7.77 14.43 19.03
N PHE A 136 6.64 15.10 19.23
CA PHE A 136 6.57 16.36 19.95
C PHE A 136 5.90 16.13 21.30
N PHE A 137 6.48 16.68 22.36
CA PHE A 137 5.77 16.82 23.64
C PHE A 137 4.59 17.79 23.50
N ASP A 138 3.72 17.82 24.51
CA ASP A 138 2.49 18.64 24.55
C ASP A 138 2.71 20.15 24.22
N GLU A 139 3.93 20.65 24.42
CA GLU A 139 4.33 22.04 24.14
C GLU A 139 5.05 22.23 22.79
N LEU A 140 4.93 21.29 21.85
CA LEU A 140 5.66 21.29 20.56
C LEU A 140 7.19 21.28 20.72
N GLN A 141 7.68 20.85 21.87
CA GLN A 141 9.10 20.62 22.06
C GLN A 141 9.49 19.29 21.40
N PRO A 142 10.52 19.26 20.53
CA PRO A 142 10.93 18.04 19.87
C PRO A 142 11.52 17.06 20.88
N HIS A 143 10.97 15.86 20.91
CA HIS A 143 11.48 14.76 21.70
C HIS A 143 12.51 13.98 20.89
N LEU A 144 13.71 13.86 21.46
CA LEU A 144 14.88 13.27 20.82
C LEU A 144 15.43 12.11 21.64
N VAL A 145 15.89 11.06 20.98
CA VAL A 145 16.58 9.92 21.59
C VAL A 145 17.98 9.75 21.02
N TYR A 146 18.93 9.34 21.85
CA TYR A 146 20.30 9.07 21.41
C TYR A 146 20.40 7.66 20.84
N GLY A 147 20.84 7.56 19.58
CA GLY A 147 20.96 6.29 18.86
C GLY A 147 19.68 5.85 18.13
N LEU A 148 19.85 4.95 17.15
CA LEU A 148 18.77 4.38 16.36
C LEU A 148 18.06 3.28 17.16
N SER A 149 17.01 3.66 17.89
CA SER A 149 16.13 2.74 18.63
C SER A 149 14.81 2.49 17.87
N GLY A 150 13.99 1.58 18.40
CA GLY A 150 12.64 1.33 17.87
C GLY A 150 11.71 2.55 18.02
N GLU A 151 11.99 3.42 18.98
CA GLU A 151 11.18 4.62 19.31
C GLU A 151 11.35 5.75 18.29
N VAL A 152 12.42 5.72 17.50
CA VAL A 152 12.68 6.73 16.47
C VAL A 152 11.57 6.77 15.43
N MET A 153 11.07 7.98 15.16
CA MET A 153 10.08 8.21 14.13
C MET A 153 10.65 7.92 12.76
N ARG A 154 9.96 7.08 12.00
CA ARG A 154 10.32 6.74 10.62
C ARG A 154 9.28 7.29 9.65
N PHE A 155 9.74 7.95 8.61
CA PHE A 155 8.92 8.53 7.56
C PHE A 155 9.00 7.69 6.29
N ASP A 156 7.85 7.57 5.61
CA ASP A 156 7.70 6.87 4.34
C ASP A 156 8.31 7.64 3.15
N SER A 157 8.65 8.91 3.34
CA SER A 157 9.15 9.81 2.31
C SER A 157 10.12 10.85 2.88
N GLU A 158 11.11 11.21 2.09
CA GLU A 158 12.12 12.23 2.44
C GLU A 158 11.46 13.59 2.68
N ASP A 159 10.46 13.95 1.88
CA ASP A 159 9.72 15.22 2.00
C ASP A 159 9.04 15.36 3.37
N LYS A 160 8.44 14.28 3.90
CA LYS A 160 7.84 14.31 5.23
C LYS A 160 8.88 14.46 6.33
N ALA A 161 10.03 13.80 6.21
CA ALA A 161 11.13 13.98 7.14
C ALA A 161 11.71 15.41 7.08
N ASN A 162 11.84 15.98 5.88
CA ASN A 162 12.29 17.37 5.68
C ASN A 162 11.32 18.40 6.25
N ALA A 163 10.01 18.13 6.21
CA ALA A 163 9.01 18.97 6.86
C ALA A 163 9.24 19.02 8.38
N ILE A 164 9.60 17.90 9.01
CA ILE A 164 9.95 17.87 10.44
C ILE A 164 11.24 18.65 10.70
N VAL A 165 12.30 18.46 9.90
CA VAL A 165 13.55 19.26 10.00
C VAL A 165 13.26 20.76 9.97
N THR A 166 12.32 21.17 9.10
CA THR A 166 11.89 22.57 9.01
C THR A 166 11.15 23.05 10.26
N LEU A 167 10.31 22.19 10.87
CA LEU A 167 9.58 22.52 12.10
C LEU A 167 10.47 22.62 13.33
N ILE A 168 11.47 21.75 13.44
CA ILE A 168 12.43 21.76 14.55
C ILE A 168 13.60 22.72 14.32
N GLU A 169 13.69 23.32 13.13
CA GLU A 169 14.73 24.25 12.68
C GLU A 169 16.17 23.72 12.82
N CYS A 170 16.35 22.40 12.88
CA CYS A 170 17.64 21.75 13.06
C CYS A 170 17.67 20.31 12.54
N GLY A 171 18.86 19.77 12.33
CA GLY A 171 19.06 18.38 11.90
C GLY A 171 19.08 18.17 10.40
N THR A 172 19.20 16.90 10.01
CA THR A 172 19.28 16.40 8.64
C THR A 172 18.46 15.13 8.51
N VAL A 173 18.02 14.83 7.30
CA VAL A 173 17.31 13.59 7.01
C VAL A 173 18.34 12.51 6.67
N GLU A 174 18.25 11.36 7.34
CA GLU A 174 19.09 10.18 7.10
C GLU A 174 18.21 9.02 6.62
N LYS A 175 18.71 8.23 5.66
CA LYS A 175 18.06 7.01 5.20
C LYS A 175 18.64 5.80 5.94
N VAL A 176 17.79 5.06 6.64
CA VAL A 176 18.12 3.85 7.42
C VAL A 176 17.62 2.57 6.75
#